data_AF-A0A2E4KET1-F1
#
_entry.id   AF-A0A2E4KET1-F1
#
_cell.length_a   1.000
_cell.length_b   1.000
_cell.length_c   1.000
_cell.angle_alpha   90.00
_cell.angle_beta   90.00
_cell.angle_gamma   90.00
#
_symmetry.space_group_name_H-M   'P 1'
#
loop_
_entity.id
_entity.type
_entity.pdbx_description
1 polymer ?
#
loop_
_entity_poly.entity_id
_entity_poly.type
_entity_poly.pdbx_seq_one_letter_code
_entity_poly.pdbx_strand_id
1 'polypeptide(L)'
;MSLWTPDGEHEIDRSSSENPIADTEEDTNLEDLPGFDELTTEQQEQARAMAAELAAARQRLSQTPAAEVIANHVMGIYELAAIHLSDETPKLNEAQIAIDAMTGIVEALEGRLGENENVIKDALQQIQMAYVQVASIEAQGEET
;
A
#
# COMPACT_ATOMS: atom_id res chain seq x y z
N MET A 1 -4.33 11.69 -16.25
CA MET A 1 -4.58 11.37 -14.83
C MET A 1 -3.26 11.57 -14.13
N SER A 2 -3.18 12.57 -13.25
CA SER A 2 -1.96 12.94 -12.53
C SER A 2 -1.66 11.89 -11.47
N LEU A 3 -0.43 11.37 -11.47
CA LEU A 3 0.06 10.50 -10.40
C LEU A 3 0.79 11.41 -9.41
N TRP A 4 0.25 11.55 -8.20
CA TRP A 4 0.91 12.36 -7.19
C TRP A 4 2.17 11.66 -6.70
N THR A 5 3.32 12.33 -6.81
CA THR A 5 4.55 11.99 -6.09
C THR A 5 4.83 13.07 -5.05
N PRO A 6 5.39 12.73 -3.86
CA PRO A 6 5.60 13.69 -2.76
C PRO A 6 6.43 14.93 -3.11
N ASP A 7 7.11 14.95 -4.27
CA ASP A 7 7.99 16.05 -4.75
C ASP A 7 7.33 16.94 -5.84
N GLY A 8 6.08 16.69 -6.26
CA GLY A 8 5.37 17.48 -7.27
C GLY A 8 4.68 16.65 -8.36
N GLU A 9 3.72 17.26 -9.08
CA GLU A 9 2.91 16.60 -10.11
C GLU A 9 3.69 16.38 -11.42
N HIS A 10 3.72 15.14 -11.90
CA HIS A 10 4.23 14.81 -13.24
C HIS A 10 3.05 14.50 -14.18
N GLU A 11 2.88 15.31 -15.24
CA GLU A 11 1.96 15.00 -16.33
C GLU A 11 2.50 13.85 -17.20
N ILE A 12 1.74 12.76 -17.28
CA ILE A 12 2.05 11.62 -18.16
C ILE A 12 1.39 11.88 -19.52
N ASP A 13 2.18 12.13 -20.56
CA ASP A 13 1.72 12.20 -21.95
C ASP A 13 1.34 10.79 -22.44
N ARG A 14 0.05 10.58 -22.76
CA ARG A 14 -0.50 9.30 -23.23
C ARG A 14 -0.58 9.21 -24.76
N SER A 15 0.09 10.10 -25.51
CA SER A 15 0.07 10.08 -26.98
C SER A 15 0.89 8.94 -27.61
N SER A 16 1.51 8.07 -26.82
CA SER A 16 2.08 6.79 -27.27
C SER A 16 1.25 5.62 -26.75
N SER A 17 0.03 5.48 -27.26
CA SER A 17 -0.79 4.28 -27.06
C SER A 17 -0.35 3.16 -28.01
N GLU A 18 0.76 2.51 -27.67
CA GLU A 18 1.05 1.13 -28.05
C GLU A 18 1.17 0.37 -26.72
N ASN A 19 0.18 -0.47 -26.41
CA ASN A 19 0.11 -1.26 -25.18
C ASN A 19 1.41 -2.06 -24.97
N PRO A 20 2.22 -1.81 -23.91
CA PRO A 20 3.30 -2.71 -23.54
C PRO A 20 2.88 -3.71 -22.44
N ILE A 21 1.69 -3.53 -21.83
CA ILE A 21 1.33 -4.20 -20.56
C ILE A 21 0.79 -5.63 -20.77
N ALA A 22 0.94 -6.22 -21.96
CA ALA A 22 0.56 -7.62 -22.17
C ALA A 22 1.74 -8.61 -22.01
N ASP A 23 3.00 -8.13 -22.04
CA ASP A 23 4.20 -8.99 -22.02
C ASP A 23 5.29 -8.43 -21.09
N THR A 24 4.98 -8.17 -19.81
CA THR A 24 6.02 -7.82 -18.81
C THR A 24 6.03 -8.78 -17.63
N GLU A 25 5.65 -10.03 -17.87
CA GLU A 25 5.98 -11.17 -17.00
C GLU A 25 7.22 -11.94 -17.49
N GLU A 26 7.99 -11.37 -18.42
CA GLU A 26 9.30 -11.89 -18.75
C GLU A 26 10.36 -11.16 -17.93
N ASP A 27 11.11 -11.95 -17.20
CA ASP A 27 12.49 -11.80 -16.76
C ASP A 27 13.33 -10.84 -17.65
N THR A 28 13.04 -9.54 -17.62
CA THR A 28 13.84 -8.53 -18.32
C THR A 28 15.19 -8.47 -17.63
N ASN A 29 16.15 -9.20 -18.18
CA ASN A 29 17.53 -9.16 -17.74
C ASN A 29 18.02 -7.72 -17.89
N LEU A 30 18.64 -7.18 -16.83
CA LEU A 30 19.10 -5.78 -16.79
C LEU A 30 20.03 -5.44 -17.96
N GLU A 31 20.73 -6.46 -18.46
CA GLU A 31 21.71 -6.41 -19.54
C GLU A 31 21.07 -6.26 -20.93
N ASP A 32 19.77 -6.55 -21.06
CA ASP A 32 19.01 -6.40 -22.31
C ASP A 32 18.33 -5.02 -22.44
N LEU A 33 18.52 -4.13 -21.46
CA LEU A 33 17.95 -2.77 -21.50
C LEU A 33 18.69 -1.89 -22.51
N PRO A 34 17.99 -1.20 -23.42
CA PRO A 34 18.61 -0.29 -24.37
C PRO A 34 19.33 0.85 -23.64
N GLY A 35 20.62 1.05 -23.96
CA GLY A 35 21.47 2.07 -23.30
C GLY A 35 22.23 1.58 -22.07
N PHE A 36 22.07 0.31 -21.65
CA PHE A 36 22.85 -0.27 -20.54
C PHE A 36 24.36 -0.33 -20.86
N ASP A 37 24.69 -0.69 -22.10
CA ASP A 37 26.09 -0.73 -22.60
C ASP A 37 26.74 0.65 -22.70
N GLU A 38 25.94 1.73 -22.73
CA GLU A 38 26.44 3.11 -22.81
C GLU A 38 26.81 3.68 -21.42
N LEU A 39 26.43 2.99 -20.33
CA LEU A 39 26.78 3.36 -18.96
C LEU A 39 28.26 3.11 -18.65
N THR A 40 28.83 3.87 -17.72
CA THR A 40 30.19 3.57 -17.22
C THR A 40 30.19 2.25 -16.46
N THR A 41 31.36 1.60 -16.35
CA THR A 41 31.50 0.33 -15.60
C THR A 41 30.99 0.43 -14.17
N GLU A 42 31.25 1.54 -13.49
CA GLU A 42 30.75 1.79 -12.12
C GLU A 42 29.23 1.90 -12.08
N GLN A 43 28.61 2.58 -13.05
CA GLN A 43 27.15 2.69 -13.16
C GLN A 43 26.49 1.33 -13.49
N GLN A 44 27.11 0.52 -14.34
CA GLN A 44 26.64 -0.84 -14.63
C GLN A 44 26.72 -1.73 -13.39
N GLU A 45 27.82 -1.67 -12.63
CA GLU A 45 27.96 -2.41 -11.38
C GLU A 45 26.92 -1.98 -10.34
N GLN A 46 26.69 -0.68 -10.19
CA GLN A 46 25.66 -0.16 -9.29
C GLN A 46 24.25 -0.61 -9.69
N ALA A 47 23.94 -0.58 -10.99
CA ALA A 47 22.66 -1.05 -11.51
C ALA A 47 22.44 -2.55 -11.26
N ARG A 48 23.48 -3.39 -11.50
CA ARG A 48 23.44 -4.82 -11.18
C ARG A 48 23.23 -5.08 -9.68
N ALA A 49 23.90 -4.31 -8.82
CA ALA A 49 23.76 -4.45 -7.37
C ALA A 49 22.34 -4.13 -6.90
N MET A 50 21.75 -3.03 -7.38
CA MET A 50 20.37 -2.66 -7.07
C MET A 50 19.37 -3.72 -7.59
N ALA A 51 19.58 -4.24 -8.80
CA ALA A 51 18.74 -5.28 -9.36
C ALA A 51 18.80 -6.58 -8.54
N ALA A 52 20.00 -6.99 -8.11
CA ALA A 52 20.19 -8.15 -7.25
C ALA A 52 19.48 -7.97 -5.90
N GLU A 53 19.51 -6.77 -5.32
CA GLU A 53 18.80 -6.46 -4.07
C GLU A 53 17.28 -6.58 -4.22
N LEU A 54 16.73 -6.02 -5.31
CA LEU A 54 15.30 -6.12 -5.63
C LEU A 54 14.87 -7.57 -5.87
N ALA A 55 15.67 -8.35 -6.62
CA ALA A 55 15.42 -9.78 -6.85
C ALA A 55 15.42 -10.57 -5.53
N ALA A 56 16.41 -10.33 -4.66
CA ALA A 56 16.47 -10.95 -3.35
C ALA A 56 15.29 -10.55 -2.45
N ALA A 57 14.81 -9.30 -2.53
CA ALA A 57 13.62 -8.86 -1.83
C ALA A 57 12.36 -9.59 -2.33
N ARG A 58 12.17 -9.69 -3.66
CA ARG A 58 11.06 -10.45 -4.28
C ARG A 58 11.09 -11.93 -3.88
N GLN A 59 12.27 -12.56 -3.90
CA GLN A 59 12.40 -13.96 -3.50
C GLN A 59 12.01 -14.16 -2.03
N ARG A 60 12.44 -13.29 -1.12
CA ARG A 60 12.02 -13.35 0.28
C ARG A 60 10.50 -13.23 0.42
N LEU A 61 9.88 -12.27 -0.26
CA LEU A 61 8.42 -12.10 -0.23
C LEU A 61 7.68 -13.34 -0.77
N SER A 62 8.21 -14.00 -1.80
CA SER A 62 7.62 -15.23 -2.34
C SER A 62 7.62 -16.41 -1.37
N GLN A 63 8.53 -16.39 -0.38
CA GLN A 63 8.66 -17.43 0.63
C GLN A 63 7.82 -17.15 1.88
N THR A 64 7.44 -15.89 2.12
CA THR A 64 6.58 -15.52 3.24
C THR A 64 5.13 -15.93 2.97
N PRO A 65 4.42 -16.56 3.92
CA PRO A 65 3.00 -16.84 3.77
C PRO A 65 2.21 -15.56 3.47
N ALA A 66 1.39 -15.57 2.42
CA ALA A 66 0.60 -14.42 2.03
C ALA A 66 -0.30 -13.90 3.17
N ALA A 67 -0.81 -14.80 4.03
CA ALA A 67 -1.61 -14.44 5.19
C ALA A 67 -0.87 -13.52 6.18
N GLU A 68 0.44 -13.75 6.41
CA GLU A 68 1.25 -12.93 7.30
C GLU A 68 1.50 -11.54 6.71
N VAL A 69 1.78 -11.48 5.41
CA VAL A 69 1.97 -10.21 4.69
C VAL A 69 0.69 -9.39 4.68
N ILE A 70 -0.45 -10.02 4.37
CA ILE A 70 -1.76 -9.35 4.40
C ILE A 70 -2.14 -8.93 5.82
N ALA A 71 -1.89 -9.75 6.84
CA ALA A 71 -2.12 -9.37 8.23
C ALA A 71 -1.34 -8.11 8.62
N ASN A 72 -0.07 -8.01 8.20
CA ASN A 72 0.74 -6.80 8.40
C ASN A 72 0.13 -5.58 7.66
N HIS A 73 -0.33 -5.74 6.42
CA HIS A 73 -0.98 -4.65 5.69
C HIS A 73 -2.29 -4.20 6.32
N VAL A 74 -3.09 -5.13 6.84
CA VAL A 74 -4.33 -4.82 7.56
C VAL A 74 -4.04 -3.98 8.80
N MET A 75 -2.97 -4.27 9.53
CA MET A 75 -2.55 -3.42 10.64
C MET A 75 -2.10 -2.03 10.19
N GLY A 76 -1.43 -1.90 9.05
CA GLY A 76 -1.12 -0.59 8.47
C GLY A 76 -2.37 0.23 8.09
N ILE A 77 -3.43 -0.43 7.60
CA ILE A 77 -4.73 0.22 7.33
C ILE A 77 -5.39 0.68 8.64
N TYR A 78 -5.32 -0.14 9.70
CA TYR A 78 -5.79 0.25 11.03
C TYR A 78 -5.05 1.51 11.54
N GLU A 79 -3.72 1.54 11.42
CA GLU A 79 -2.93 2.70 11.84
C GLU A 79 -3.29 3.97 11.06
N LEU A 80 -3.54 3.83 9.75
CA LEU A 80 -3.99 4.94 8.91
C LEU A 80 -5.32 5.51 9.40
N ALA A 81 -6.30 4.65 9.71
CA ALA A 81 -7.57 5.08 10.29
C ALA A 81 -7.36 5.79 11.64
N ALA A 82 -6.51 5.25 12.51
CA ALA A 82 -6.23 5.81 13.82
C ALA A 82 -5.57 7.20 13.72
N ILE A 83 -4.64 7.40 12.79
CA ILE A 83 -4.00 8.71 12.52
C ILE A 83 -5.05 9.74 12.12
N HIS A 84 -5.95 9.40 11.19
CA HIS A 84 -6.99 10.33 10.74
C HIS A 84 -8.02 10.67 11.81
N LEU A 85 -8.34 9.73 12.70
CA LEU A 85 -9.22 9.96 13.85
C LEU A 85 -8.56 10.78 14.98
N SER A 86 -7.24 10.67 15.13
CA SER A 86 -6.49 11.32 16.22
C SER A 86 -5.94 12.70 15.86
N ASP A 87 -6.23 13.19 14.66
CA ASP A 87 -5.82 14.52 14.19
C ASP A 87 -6.51 15.64 15.00
N GLU A 88 -5.92 16.84 15.05
CA GLU A 88 -6.49 17.98 15.80
C GLU A 88 -7.92 18.33 15.32
N THR A 89 -8.15 18.17 14.02
CA THR A 89 -9.48 18.16 13.40
C THR A 89 -9.69 16.78 12.77
N PRO A 90 -10.52 15.91 13.37
CA PRO A 90 -10.70 14.55 12.89
C PRO A 90 -11.14 14.48 11.42
N LYS A 91 -10.41 13.70 10.62
CA LYS A 91 -10.71 13.50 9.19
C LYS A 91 -11.60 12.29 9.00
N LEU A 92 -12.89 12.43 9.33
CA LEU A 92 -13.84 11.31 9.33
C LEU A 92 -13.94 10.58 7.98
N ASN A 93 -13.97 11.31 6.86
CA ASN A 93 -14.05 10.66 5.54
C ASN A 93 -12.81 9.81 5.23
N GLU A 94 -11.61 10.29 5.57
CA GLU A 94 -10.36 9.54 5.36
C GLU A 94 -10.26 8.33 6.28
N ALA A 95 -10.64 8.49 7.55
CA ALA A 95 -10.73 7.38 8.49
C ALA A 95 -11.73 6.31 8.01
N GLN A 96 -12.87 6.72 7.46
CA GLN A 96 -13.89 5.81 6.94
C GLN A 96 -13.37 4.96 5.78
N ILE A 97 -12.63 5.55 4.82
CA ILE A 97 -12.03 4.80 3.70
C ILE A 97 -11.14 3.67 4.22
N ALA A 98 -10.30 3.94 5.21
CA ALA A 98 -9.43 2.95 5.81
C ALA A 98 -10.23 1.86 6.57
N ILE A 99 -11.24 2.24 7.35
CA ILE A 99 -12.11 1.29 8.08
C ILE A 99 -12.89 0.39 7.12
N ASP A 100 -13.42 0.93 6.02
CA ASP A 100 -14.15 0.18 5.00
C ASP A 100 -13.22 -0.81 4.29
N ALA A 101 -12.00 -0.38 3.95
CA ALA A 101 -10.98 -1.26 3.36
C ALA A 101 -10.60 -2.41 4.31
N MET A 102 -10.38 -2.10 5.59
CA MET A 102 -10.09 -3.11 6.62
C MET A 102 -11.26 -4.10 6.77
N THR A 103 -12.49 -3.59 6.80
CA THR A 103 -13.71 -4.39 6.91
C THR A 103 -13.83 -5.35 5.73
N GLY A 104 -13.69 -4.85 4.50
CA GLY A 104 -13.76 -5.68 3.29
C GLY A 104 -12.72 -6.80 3.26
N ILE A 105 -11.49 -6.52 3.71
CA ILE A 105 -10.43 -7.54 3.79
C ILE A 105 -10.77 -8.60 4.84
N VAL A 106 -11.19 -8.20 6.04
CA VAL A 106 -11.49 -9.12 7.14
C VAL A 106 -12.69 -10.01 6.81
N GLU A 107 -13.73 -9.46 6.19
CA GLU A 107 -14.90 -10.24 5.75
C GLU A 107 -14.55 -11.22 4.63
N ALA A 108 -13.76 -10.77 3.63
CA ALA A 108 -13.40 -11.63 2.49
C ALA A 108 -12.40 -12.75 2.84
N LEU A 109 -11.61 -12.57 3.91
CA LEU A 109 -10.54 -13.49 4.32
C LEU A 109 -10.82 -14.20 5.65
N GLU A 110 -12.08 -14.29 6.07
CA GLU A 110 -12.45 -15.06 7.26
C GLU A 110 -11.90 -16.51 7.22
N GLY A 111 -11.25 -16.94 8.31
CA GLY A 111 -10.57 -18.22 8.42
C GLY A 111 -9.25 -18.34 7.65
N ARG A 112 -8.77 -17.26 7.00
CA ARG A 112 -7.61 -17.27 6.10
C ARG A 112 -6.52 -16.25 6.48
N LEU A 113 -6.69 -15.51 7.58
CA LEU A 113 -5.71 -14.51 8.06
C LEU A 113 -4.64 -15.09 9.01
N GLY A 114 -4.62 -16.41 9.18
CA GLY A 114 -3.63 -17.10 10.01
C GLY A 114 -3.81 -16.80 11.50
N GLU A 115 -2.70 -16.82 12.25
CA GLU A 115 -2.71 -16.72 13.71
C GLU A 115 -3.23 -15.36 14.22
N ASN A 116 -3.11 -14.31 13.41
CA ASN A 116 -3.46 -12.94 13.79
C ASN A 116 -4.94 -12.60 13.55
N GLU A 117 -5.76 -13.51 13.02
CA GLU A 117 -7.13 -13.22 12.62
C GLU A 117 -7.98 -12.61 13.74
N ASN A 118 -7.93 -13.21 14.93
CA ASN A 118 -8.71 -12.71 16.07
C ASN A 118 -8.23 -11.33 16.52
N VAL A 119 -6.91 -11.10 16.53
CA VAL A 119 -6.33 -9.80 16.88
C VAL A 119 -6.77 -8.73 15.90
N ILE A 120 -6.79 -9.06 14.60
CA ILE A 120 -7.25 -8.16 13.54
C ILE A 120 -8.75 -7.86 13.68
N LYS A 121 -9.58 -8.88 13.96
CA LYS A 121 -11.03 -8.70 14.19
C LYS A 121 -11.29 -7.80 15.39
N ASP A 122 -10.54 -7.99 16.48
CA ASP A 122 -10.64 -7.16 17.68
C ASP A 122 -10.19 -5.71 17.40
N ALA A 123 -9.11 -5.52 16.64
CA ALA A 123 -8.63 -4.20 16.24
C ALA A 123 -9.65 -3.46 15.35
N LEU A 124 -10.29 -4.17 14.41
CA LEU A 124 -11.35 -3.61 13.57
C LEU A 124 -12.53 -3.10 14.42
N GLN A 125 -12.98 -3.90 15.40
CA GLN A 125 -14.06 -3.49 16.29
C GLN A 125 -13.68 -2.24 17.11
N GLN A 126 -12.45 -2.19 17.61
CA GLN A 126 -11.96 -1.04 18.37
C GLN A 126 -11.95 0.24 17.53
N ILE A 127 -11.45 0.19 16.30
CA ILE A 127 -11.39 1.39 15.44
C ILE A 127 -12.77 1.84 14.97
N GLN A 128 -13.70 0.91 14.70
CA GLN A 128 -15.10 1.23 14.38
C GLN A 128 -15.80 1.93 15.56
N MET A 129 -15.58 1.45 16.79
CA MET A 129 -16.12 2.12 17.99
C MET A 129 -15.51 3.51 18.19
N ALA A 130 -14.22 3.68 17.95
CA ALA A 130 -13.55 4.98 18.03
C ALA A 130 -14.13 5.97 17.00
N TYR A 131 -14.32 5.52 15.76
CA TYR A 131 -14.94 6.31 14.70
C TYR A 131 -16.33 6.83 15.10
N VAL A 132 -17.21 5.95 15.60
CA VAL A 132 -18.56 6.36 16.02
C VAL A 132 -18.53 7.37 17.17
N GLN A 133 -17.62 7.19 18.14
CA GLN A 133 -17.45 8.14 19.24
C GLN A 133 -17.02 9.51 18.74
N VAL A 134 -15.99 9.56 17.89
CA VAL A 134 -15.47 10.83 17.34
C VAL A 134 -16.52 11.50 16.45
N ALA A 135 -17.17 10.76 15.55
CA ALA A 135 -18.23 11.29 14.69
C ALA A 135 -19.40 11.88 15.50
N SER A 136 -19.73 11.27 16.64
CA SER A 136 -20.78 11.78 17.52
C SER A 136 -20.37 13.08 18.24
N ILE A 137 -19.08 13.24 18.56
CA ILE A 137 -18.54 14.45 19.19
C ILE A 137 -18.52 15.60 18.18
N GLU A 138 -18.01 15.37 16.97
CA GLU A 138 -17.96 16.38 15.90
C GLU A 138 -19.37 16.90 15.57
N ALA A 139 -20.35 15.99 15.42
CA ALA A 139 -21.74 16.37 15.15
C ALA A 139 -22.36 17.23 16.26
N GLN A 140 -22.00 16.99 17.53
CA GLN A 140 -22.47 17.80 18.66
C GLN A 140 -21.78 19.17 18.75
N GLY A 141 -20.52 19.27 18.33
CA GLY A 141 -19.76 20.52 18.30
C GLY A 141 -20.23 21.49 17.21
N GLU A 142 -20.77 20.97 16.09
CA GLU A 142 -21.35 21.78 15.01
C GLU A 142 -22.72 22.41 15.36
N GLU A 143 -23.43 21.87 16.36
CA GLU A 143 -24.77 22.34 16.76
C GLU A 143 -24.77 23.49 17.80
N THR A 144 -23.61 23.84 18.36
CA THR A 144 -23.44 24.89 19.40
C THR A 144 -22.77 26.16 18.88
#